data_AF-A0AAV7JBI4-F1
#
_entry.id   AF-A0AAV7JBI4-F1
#
_cell.length_a   1.000
_cell.length_b   1.000
_cell.length_c   1.000
_cell.angle_alpha   90.00
_cell.angle_beta   90.00
_cell.angle_gamma   90.00
#
_symmetry.space_group_name_H-M   'P 1'
#
loop_
_entity.id
_entity.type
_entity.pdbx_description
1 polymer ?
#
loop_
_entity_poly.entity_id
_entity_poly.type
_entity_poly.pdbx_seq_one_letter_code
_entity_poly.pdbx_strand_id
1 'polypeptide(L)'
;MKQFIKVLAKDRYCFKYIRNYFPEISEGKKKAGIIEGPQIRKLLRDNSFKDSMNEEEKRAWQAFSNVVSNFLGNKKAFNYKELVTELVNSYHALGCNMSIKIHYLRDHLDRFPDNLGDMSEEQGERFHQDIKVMEQRYQGRWDTHMMADYCWCLKRDCPNEQHSRKSNKRKFLD
;
A
#
# COMPACT_ATOMS: atom_id res chain seq x y z
N MET A 1 9.76 4.25 0.41
CA MET A 1 9.14 4.06 1.74
C MET A 1 10.00 3.33 2.78
N LYS A 2 10.39 2.05 2.62
CA LYS A 2 11.18 1.33 3.65
C LYS A 2 12.45 2.08 4.10
N GLN A 3 13.25 2.55 3.13
CA GLN A 3 14.50 3.29 3.43
C GLN A 3 14.22 4.63 4.10
N PHE A 4 13.19 5.35 3.64
CA PHE A 4 12.71 6.57 4.27
C PHE A 4 12.39 6.36 5.76
N ILE A 5 11.58 5.36 6.12
CA ILE A 5 11.23 5.11 7.53
C ILE A 5 12.45 4.69 8.37
N LYS A 6 13.39 3.94 7.77
CA LYS A 6 14.60 3.49 8.47
C LYS A 6 15.44 4.68 8.93
N VAL A 7 15.61 5.69 8.07
CA VAL A 7 16.44 6.86 8.36
C VAL A 7 15.78 7.85 9.32
N LEU A 8 14.45 7.83 9.45
CA LEU A 8 13.76 8.65 10.46
C LEU A 8 14.29 8.34 11.87
N ALA A 9 14.73 9.38 12.56
CA ALA A 9 15.18 9.29 13.94
C ALA A 9 14.01 8.86 14.85
N LYS A 10 14.27 7.90 15.75
CA LYS A 10 13.21 7.19 16.49
C LYS A 10 12.54 8.04 17.57
N ASP A 11 13.22 9.09 17.99
CA ASP A 11 12.77 10.11 18.93
C ASP A 11 12.04 11.29 18.28
N ARG A 12 12.16 11.46 16.95
CA ARG A 12 11.50 12.53 16.20
C ARG A 12 10.00 12.32 16.06
N TYR A 13 9.30 13.45 15.91
CA TYR A 13 7.85 13.52 15.85
C TYR A 13 7.26 12.71 14.68
N CYS A 14 7.89 12.74 13.50
CA CYS A 14 7.45 11.94 12.35
C CYS A 14 7.41 10.43 12.63
N PHE A 15 8.46 9.87 13.25
CA PHE A 15 8.47 8.44 13.59
C PHE A 15 7.47 8.11 14.72
N LYS A 16 7.32 8.99 15.71
CA LYS A 16 6.30 8.87 16.75
C LYS A 16 4.88 8.90 16.17
N TYR A 17 4.65 9.71 15.13
CA TYR A 17 3.38 9.74 14.42
C TYR A 17 3.06 8.39 13.80
N ILE A 18 3.98 7.82 13.01
CA ILE A 18 3.82 6.46 12.42
C ILE A 18 3.56 5.42 13.51
N ARG A 19 4.26 5.54 14.65
CA ARG A 19 4.10 4.63 15.78
C ARG A 19 2.68 4.64 16.35
N ASN A 20 2.11 5.82 16.53
CA ASN A 20 0.77 5.98 17.10
C ASN A 20 -0.34 5.74 16.07
N TYR A 21 -0.08 6.05 14.80
CA TYR A 21 -1.05 5.91 13.72
C TYR A 21 -1.35 4.44 13.37
N PHE A 22 -0.38 3.55 13.58
CA PHE A 22 -0.52 2.10 13.34
C PHE A 22 -0.30 1.27 14.61
N PRO A 23 -1.20 1.32 15.60
CA PRO A 23 -1.04 0.56 16.84
C PRO A 23 -0.96 -0.96 16.63
N GLU A 24 -1.54 -1.47 15.55
CA GLU A 24 -1.58 -2.89 15.18
C GLU A 24 -0.24 -3.44 14.66
N ILE A 25 0.67 -2.56 14.24
CA ILE A 25 1.99 -2.98 13.74
C ILE A 25 2.98 -3.04 14.92
N SER A 26 3.68 -4.16 15.05
CA SER A 26 4.74 -4.32 16.06
C SER A 26 5.86 -3.27 15.91
N GLU A 27 6.46 -2.86 17.02
CA GLU A 27 7.59 -1.92 17.04
C GLU A 27 8.76 -2.37 16.15
N GLY A 28 9.08 -3.68 16.13
CA GLY A 28 10.14 -4.23 15.30
C GLY A 28 9.90 -3.98 13.80
N LYS A 29 8.67 -4.22 13.33
CA LYS A 29 8.26 -3.93 11.94
C LYS A 29 8.35 -2.43 11.62
N LYS A 30 7.85 -1.57 12.52
CA LYS A 30 7.94 -0.10 12.37
C LYS A 30 9.39 0.37 12.24
N LYS A 31 10.27 -0.06 13.16
CA LYS A 31 11.71 0.29 13.14
C LYS A 31 12.42 -0.24 11.89
N ALA A 32 12.03 -1.41 11.40
CA ALA A 32 12.56 -1.99 10.17
C ALA A 32 12.02 -1.33 8.87
N GLY A 33 11.07 -0.40 9.00
CA GLY A 33 10.38 0.24 7.87
C GLY A 33 9.47 -0.70 7.10
N ILE A 34 8.94 -1.74 7.76
CA ILE A 34 8.00 -2.71 7.18
C ILE A 34 6.59 -2.13 7.34
N ILE A 35 6.13 -1.49 6.27
CA ILE A 35 4.79 -0.93 6.12
C ILE A 35 4.25 -1.42 4.78
N GLU A 36 3.03 -1.96 4.77
CA GLU A 36 2.38 -2.59 3.62
C GLU A 36 1.67 -1.56 2.73
N GLY A 37 1.37 -1.93 1.49
CA GLY A 37 0.74 -1.05 0.48
C GLY A 37 -0.45 -0.24 1.01
N PRO A 38 -1.47 -0.86 1.64
CA PRO A 38 -2.62 -0.13 2.19
C PRO A 38 -2.24 0.90 3.26
N GLN A 39 -1.27 0.58 4.11
CA GLN A 39 -0.79 1.49 5.16
C GLN A 39 -0.03 2.68 4.54
N ILE A 40 0.76 2.45 3.49
CA ILE A 40 1.40 3.53 2.72
C ILE A 40 0.34 4.45 2.11
N ARG A 41 -0.74 3.90 1.54
CA ARG A 41 -1.85 4.70 0.99
C ARG A 41 -2.55 5.54 2.05
N LYS A 42 -2.71 5.02 3.29
CA LYS A 42 -3.25 5.80 4.42
C LYS A 42 -2.35 7.01 4.72
N LEU A 43 -1.03 6.79 4.81
CA LEU A 43 -0.07 7.89 5.05
C LEU A 43 -0.06 8.92 3.91
N LEU A 44 -0.16 8.49 2.65
CA LEU A 44 -0.19 9.40 1.49
C LEU A 44 -1.41 10.34 1.49
N ARG A 45 -2.52 9.94 2.12
CA ARG A 45 -3.75 10.74 2.23
C ARG A 45 -3.81 11.61 3.49
N ASP A 46 -2.87 11.42 4.41
CA ASP A 46 -2.87 12.07 5.71
C ASP A 46 -2.02 13.34 5.70
N ASN A 47 -2.68 14.50 5.68
CA ASN A 47 -1.99 15.79 5.73
C ASN A 47 -1.29 16.02 7.08
N SER A 48 -1.86 15.54 8.19
CA SER A 48 -1.27 15.66 9.52
C SER A 48 0.05 14.89 9.62
N PHE A 49 0.18 13.79 8.88
CA PHE A 49 1.46 13.10 8.76
C PHE A 49 2.52 13.96 8.06
N LYS A 50 2.16 14.69 7.00
CA LYS A 50 3.09 15.61 6.31
C LYS A 50 3.55 16.74 7.21
N ASP A 51 2.68 17.22 8.10
CA ASP A 51 3.00 18.29 9.05
C ASP A 51 3.88 17.81 10.21
N SER A 52 4.02 16.49 10.38
CA SER A 52 4.90 15.90 11.38
C SER A 52 6.40 15.91 11.02
N MET A 53 6.73 16.31 9.79
CA MET A 53 8.06 16.22 9.18
C MET A 53 8.80 17.55 9.23
N ASN A 54 10.13 17.49 9.36
CA ASN A 54 10.98 18.65 9.07
C ASN A 54 11.14 18.87 7.55
N GLU A 55 11.84 19.91 7.15
CA GLU A 55 12.00 20.27 5.73
C GLU A 55 12.65 19.18 4.87
N GLU A 56 13.70 18.50 5.36
CA GLU A 56 14.37 17.42 4.60
C GLU A 56 13.48 16.19 4.45
N GLU A 57 12.84 15.77 5.55
CA GLU A 57 11.89 14.65 5.59
C GLU A 57 10.69 14.94 4.67
N LYS A 58 10.17 16.17 4.72
CA LYS A 58 9.05 16.64 3.92
C LYS A 58 9.42 16.68 2.44
N ARG A 59 10.62 17.13 2.08
CA ARG A 59 11.12 17.11 0.69
C ARG A 59 11.18 15.69 0.15
N ALA A 60 11.79 14.77 0.89
CA ALA A 60 11.87 13.36 0.48
C ALA A 60 10.50 12.68 0.41
N TRP A 61 9.59 13.01 1.34
CA TRP A 61 8.22 12.52 1.32
C TRP A 61 7.42 13.05 0.12
N GLN A 62 7.55 14.34 -0.20
CA GLN A 62 6.90 14.94 -1.38
C GLN A 62 7.41 14.31 -2.67
N ALA A 63 8.73 14.14 -2.81
CA ALA A 63 9.31 13.48 -3.97
C ALA A 63 8.77 12.04 -4.11
N PHE A 64 8.66 11.30 -3.01
CA PHE A 64 8.05 9.97 -2.99
C PHE A 64 6.58 9.99 -3.41
N SER A 65 5.78 10.90 -2.84
CA SER A 65 4.36 11.04 -3.18
C SER A 65 4.14 11.38 -4.66
N ASN A 66 5.01 12.24 -5.22
CA ASN A 66 4.97 12.61 -6.62
C ASN A 66 5.26 11.41 -7.54
N VAL A 67 6.28 10.60 -7.23
CA VAL A 67 6.58 9.37 -8.00
C VAL A 67 5.43 8.37 -7.90
N VAL A 68 4.83 8.17 -6.72
CA VAL A 68 3.68 7.28 -6.57
C VAL A 68 2.50 7.73 -7.43
N SER A 69 2.20 9.03 -7.43
CA SER A 69 1.01 9.56 -8.10
C SER A 69 1.16 9.73 -9.61
N ASN A 70 2.37 10.01 -10.08
CA ASN A 70 2.62 10.42 -11.48
C ASN A 70 3.49 9.43 -12.27
N PHE A 71 3.95 8.35 -11.65
CA PHE A 71 4.74 7.32 -12.34
C PHE A 71 4.24 5.92 -12.03
N LEU A 72 4.11 5.55 -10.75
CA LEU A 72 3.77 4.17 -10.35
C LEU A 72 2.28 3.81 -10.44
N GLY A 73 1.44 4.74 -10.89
CA GLY A 73 0.00 4.54 -11.05
C GLY A 73 -0.40 4.20 -12.48
N ASN A 74 -1.66 4.54 -12.80
CA ASN A 74 -2.24 4.24 -14.13
C ASN A 74 -1.78 5.21 -15.23
N LYS A 75 -1.12 6.31 -14.84
CA LYS A 75 -0.65 7.34 -15.76
C LYS A 75 0.81 7.63 -15.47
N LYS A 76 1.63 7.51 -16.52
CA LYS A 76 3.01 7.95 -16.55
C LYS A 76 3.08 9.39 -17.03
N ALA A 77 3.46 10.31 -16.16
CA ALA A 77 3.62 11.72 -16.50
C ALA A 77 4.82 11.92 -17.43
N PHE A 78 4.79 12.93 -18.31
CA PHE A 78 5.89 13.22 -19.24
C PHE A 78 7.22 13.50 -18.54
N ASN A 79 7.17 14.13 -17.36
CA ASN A 79 8.34 14.49 -16.54
C ASN A 79 8.71 13.42 -15.49
N TYR A 80 8.34 12.15 -15.70
CA TYR A 80 8.61 11.08 -14.73
C TYR A 80 10.10 10.90 -14.41
N LYS A 81 11.00 11.18 -15.35
CA LYS A 81 12.45 11.06 -15.16
C LYS A 81 12.95 12.08 -14.13
N GLU A 82 12.45 13.31 -14.21
CA GLU A 82 12.74 14.39 -13.28
C GLU A 82 12.20 14.06 -11.88
N LEU A 83 10.98 13.50 -11.80
CA LEU A 83 10.39 13.07 -10.53
C LEU A 83 11.22 11.98 -9.84
N VAL A 84 11.69 10.99 -10.61
CA VAL A 84 12.54 9.92 -10.08
C VAL A 84 13.92 10.44 -9.69
N THR A 85 14.47 11.38 -10.45
CA THR A 85 15.75 12.03 -10.12
C THR A 85 15.64 12.80 -8.80
N GLU A 86 14.58 13.58 -8.60
CA GLU A 86 14.33 14.29 -7.35
C GLU A 86 14.12 13.32 -6.17
N LEU A 87 13.44 12.20 -6.40
CA LEU A 87 13.30 11.15 -5.38
C LEU A 87 14.68 10.60 -4.94
N VAL A 88 15.53 10.24 -5.90
CA VAL A 88 16.86 9.71 -5.61
C VAL A 88 17.72 10.73 -4.87
N ASN A 89 17.73 11.98 -5.33
CA ASN A 89 18.51 13.06 -4.73
C ASN A 89 18.04 13.39 -3.31
N SER A 90 16.72 13.52 -3.10
CA SER A 90 16.16 13.80 -1.77
C SER A 90 16.38 12.64 -0.80
N TYR A 91 16.30 11.39 -1.26
CA TYR A 91 16.61 10.22 -0.43
C TYR A 91 18.09 10.18 -0.06
N HIS A 92 18.98 10.46 -1.01
CA HIS A 92 20.41 10.55 -0.73
C HIS A 92 20.73 11.66 0.29
N ALA A 93 20.16 12.85 0.12
CA ALA A 93 20.32 13.97 1.06
C ALA A 93 19.82 13.64 2.47
N LEU A 94 18.72 12.89 2.58
CA LEU A 94 18.19 12.42 3.86
C LEU A 94 19.05 11.30 4.50
N GLY A 95 20.08 10.79 3.81
CA GLY A 95 20.92 9.68 4.29
C GLY A 95 20.30 8.29 4.08
N CYS A 96 19.35 8.14 3.15
CA CYS A 96 18.81 6.83 2.81
C CYS A 96 19.82 6.01 2.01
N ASN A 97 20.00 4.74 2.40
CA ASN A 97 20.76 3.79 1.59
C ASN A 97 20.04 3.46 0.29
N MET A 98 20.82 3.30 -0.78
CA MET A 98 20.33 2.86 -2.09
C MET A 98 19.82 1.42 -2.00
N SER A 99 18.50 1.22 -2.03
CA SER A 99 17.95 -0.13 -2.15
C SER A 99 17.95 -0.60 -3.59
N ILE A 100 17.94 -1.92 -3.82
CA ILE A 100 17.81 -2.51 -5.16
C ILE A 100 16.61 -1.94 -5.94
N LYS A 101 15.49 -1.64 -5.26
CA LYS A 101 14.31 -1.04 -5.88
C LYS A 101 14.56 0.38 -6.38
N ILE A 102 15.30 1.20 -5.63
CA ILE A 102 15.63 2.57 -6.05
C ILE A 102 16.69 2.55 -7.15
N HIS A 103 17.67 1.65 -7.07
CA HIS A 103 18.65 1.43 -8.12
C HIS A 103 17.96 1.04 -9.44
N TYR A 104 17.11 0.00 -9.42
CA TYR A 104 16.35 -0.43 -10.59
C TYR A 104 15.45 0.69 -11.13
N LEU A 105 14.76 1.40 -10.23
CA LEU A 105 13.92 2.53 -10.60
C LEU A 105 14.73 3.63 -11.30
N ARG A 106 15.96 3.92 -10.90
CA ARG A 106 16.80 4.95 -11.52
C ARG A 106 17.36 4.51 -12.88
N ASP A 107 17.90 3.29 -12.94
CA ASP A 107 18.73 2.85 -14.07
C ASP A 107 17.96 2.14 -15.18
N HIS A 108 16.69 1.78 -14.93
CA HIS A 108 15.84 1.05 -15.88
C HIS A 108 14.48 1.70 -16.13
N LEU A 109 14.42 3.04 -16.06
CA LEU A 109 13.20 3.81 -16.32
C LEU A 109 12.58 3.57 -17.70
N ASP A 110 13.42 3.29 -18.68
CA ASP A 110 13.07 2.97 -20.06
C ASP A 110 12.31 1.66 -20.21
N ARG A 111 12.47 0.72 -19.27
CA ARG A 111 11.81 -0.59 -19.30
C ARG A 111 10.36 -0.59 -18.80
N PHE A 112 9.92 0.51 -18.19
CA PHE A 112 8.58 0.58 -17.61
C PHE A 112 7.52 0.93 -18.66
N PRO A 113 6.39 0.18 -18.72
CA PRO A 113 5.28 0.50 -19.61
C PRO A 113 4.61 1.83 -19.22
N ASP A 114 3.73 2.32 -20.09
CA ASP A 114 3.03 3.60 -19.86
C ASP A 114 1.98 3.51 -18.75
N ASN A 115 1.39 2.32 -18.55
CA ASN A 115 0.47 2.05 -17.45
C ASN A 115 1.06 0.96 -16.54
N LEU A 116 1.55 1.38 -15.38
CA LEU A 116 2.11 0.50 -14.36
C LEU A 116 1.05 -0.13 -13.47
N GLY A 117 -0.09 0.54 -13.31
CA GLY A 117 -1.21 0.02 -12.54
C GLY A 117 -1.78 -1.28 -13.11
N ASP A 118 -1.86 -1.39 -14.44
CA ASP A 118 -2.37 -2.60 -15.12
C ASP A 118 -1.47 -3.83 -14.91
N MET A 119 -0.18 -3.61 -14.69
CA MET A 119 0.83 -4.66 -14.47
C MET A 119 1.21 -4.81 -13.00
N SER A 120 0.46 -4.18 -12.09
CA SER A 120 0.73 -4.18 -10.66
C SER A 120 0.21 -5.45 -9.98
N GLU A 121 1.00 -6.01 -9.05
CA GLU A 121 0.60 -7.10 -8.15
C GLU A 121 -0.38 -6.65 -7.03
N GLU A 122 -0.98 -5.47 -7.15
CA GLU A 122 -1.92 -4.94 -6.17
C GLU A 122 -3.13 -5.87 -5.94
N GLN A 123 -3.59 -6.57 -6.99
CA GLN A 123 -4.69 -7.52 -6.86
C GLN A 123 -4.29 -8.76 -6.03
N GLY A 124 -3.05 -9.25 -6.21
CA GLY A 124 -2.52 -10.35 -5.40
C GLY A 124 -2.38 -9.97 -3.93
N GLU A 125 -1.86 -8.77 -3.64
CA GLU A 125 -1.78 -8.23 -2.28
C GLU A 125 -3.15 -8.06 -1.63
N ARG A 126 -4.16 -7.63 -2.39
CA ARG A 126 -5.55 -7.55 -1.91
C ARG A 126 -6.13 -8.93 -1.62
N PHE A 127 -5.90 -9.90 -2.51
CA PHE A 127 -6.32 -11.28 -2.31
C PHE A 127 -5.77 -11.84 -0.99
N HIS A 128 -4.48 -11.65 -0.70
CA HIS A 128 -3.89 -12.11 0.56
C HIS A 128 -4.54 -11.48 1.80
N GLN A 129 -4.92 -10.20 1.74
CA GLN A 129 -5.61 -9.53 2.84
C GLN A 129 -7.03 -10.06 3.03
N ASP A 130 -7.79 -10.23 1.94
CA ASP A 130 -9.15 -10.76 2.00
C ASP A 130 -9.15 -12.20 2.53
N ILE A 131 -8.20 -13.02 2.07
CA ILE A 131 -8.03 -14.41 2.52
C ILE A 131 -7.67 -14.47 4.00
N LYS A 132 -6.80 -13.60 4.50
CA LYS A 132 -6.50 -13.52 5.94
C LYS A 132 -7.76 -13.23 6.77
N VAL A 133 -8.64 -12.36 6.28
CA VAL A 133 -9.93 -12.08 6.95
C VAL A 133 -10.87 -13.28 6.89
N MET A 134 -10.93 -13.96 5.74
CA MET A 134 -11.72 -15.18 5.58
C MET A 134 -11.23 -16.28 6.52
N GLU A 135 -9.91 -16.48 6.64
CA GLU A 135 -9.31 -17.49 7.51
C GLU A 135 -9.69 -17.24 8.98
N GLN A 136 -9.66 -15.98 9.43
CA GLN A 136 -10.10 -15.61 10.77
C GLN A 136 -11.59 -15.90 11.00
N ARG A 137 -12.45 -15.55 10.03
CA ARG A 137 -13.90 -15.84 10.11
C ARG A 137 -14.19 -17.33 10.22
N TYR A 138 -13.42 -18.15 9.51
CA TYR A 138 -13.58 -19.60 9.46
C TYR A 138 -12.73 -20.36 10.49
N GLN A 139 -12.02 -19.63 11.37
CA GLN A 139 -11.17 -20.19 12.44
C GLN A 139 -10.08 -21.13 11.92
N GLY A 140 -9.45 -20.76 10.81
CA GLY A 140 -8.39 -21.55 10.18
C GLY A 140 -8.90 -22.75 9.38
N ARG A 141 -10.22 -22.93 9.23
CA ARG A 141 -10.77 -23.98 8.36
C ARG A 141 -10.69 -23.57 6.90
N TRP A 142 -9.95 -24.36 6.12
CA TRP A 142 -9.82 -24.22 4.68
C TRP A 142 -10.69 -25.28 3.99
N ASP A 143 -11.95 -24.93 3.73
CA ASP A 143 -12.91 -25.83 3.08
C ASP A 143 -13.54 -25.20 1.82
N THR A 144 -14.26 -26.03 1.06
CA THR A 144 -14.98 -25.59 -0.15
C THR A 144 -16.00 -24.49 0.15
N HIS A 145 -16.57 -24.46 1.36
CA HIS A 145 -17.57 -23.47 1.75
C HIS A 145 -16.95 -22.09 1.98
N MET A 146 -15.76 -22.03 2.58
CA MET A 146 -14.98 -20.80 2.74
C MET A 146 -14.65 -20.20 1.37
N MET A 147 -14.16 -21.01 0.44
CA MET A 147 -13.86 -20.53 -0.92
C MET A 147 -15.13 -20.12 -1.67
N ALA A 148 -16.23 -20.87 -1.53
CA ALA A 148 -17.51 -20.50 -2.12
C ALA A 148 -18.03 -19.15 -1.56
N ASP A 149 -17.92 -18.91 -0.25
CA ASP A 149 -18.30 -17.63 0.38
C ASP A 149 -17.37 -16.49 -0.05
N TYR A 150 -16.06 -16.74 -0.24
CA TYR A 150 -15.13 -15.76 -0.79
C TYR A 150 -15.52 -15.34 -2.21
N CYS A 151 -15.71 -16.32 -3.12
CA CYS A 151 -16.18 -16.06 -4.48
C CYS A 151 -17.53 -15.35 -4.48
N TRP A 152 -18.41 -15.68 -3.54
CA TRP A 152 -19.70 -15.01 -3.38
C TRP A 152 -19.56 -13.55 -2.93
N CYS A 153 -18.64 -13.25 -2.00
CA CYS A 153 -18.33 -11.87 -1.58
C CYS A 153 -17.82 -11.05 -2.78
N LEU A 154 -16.89 -11.60 -3.57
CA LEU A 154 -16.37 -10.94 -4.77
C LEU A 154 -17.47 -10.59 -5.77
N LYS A 155 -18.41 -11.53 -6.03
CA LYS A 155 -19.55 -11.29 -6.92
C LYS A 155 -20.48 -10.22 -6.37
N ARG A 156 -20.81 -10.29 -5.08
CA ARG A 156 -21.73 -9.33 -4.45
C ARG A 156 -21.20 -7.91 -4.47
N ASP A 157 -19.89 -7.75 -4.29
CA ASP A 157 -19.26 -6.43 -4.18
C ASP A 157 -18.95 -5.82 -5.56
N CYS A 158 -19.42 -6.44 -6.66
CA CYS A 158 -19.43 -5.84 -7.99
C CYS A 158 -20.48 -4.71 -8.07
N PRO A 159 -20.07 -3.44 -8.27
CA PRO A 159 -20.98 -2.29 -8.20
C PRO A 159 -22.06 -2.25 -9.30
N ASN A 160 -21.91 -3.04 -10.36
CA ASN A 160 -22.82 -3.06 -11.51
C ASN A 160 -23.92 -4.13 -11.43
N GLU A 161 -23.95 -4.98 -10.39
CA GLU A 161 -24.93 -6.06 -10.28
C GLU A 161 -25.75 -5.97 -8.98
N GLN A 162 -27.08 -5.91 -9.11
CA GLN A 162 -27.99 -6.01 -7.97
C GLN A 162 -28.17 -7.47 -7.56
N HIS A 163 -27.63 -7.85 -6.41
CA HIS A 163 -27.76 -9.20 -5.88
C HIS A 163 -28.72 -9.26 -4.69
N SER A 164 -29.78 -10.06 -4.83
CA SER A 164 -30.68 -10.44 -3.75
C SER A 164 -30.41 -11.89 -3.35
N ARG A 165 -30.19 -12.16 -2.05
CA ARG A 165 -30.19 -13.53 -1.53
C ARG A 165 -31.60 -14.10 -1.66
N LYS A 166 -31.83 -15.00 -2.62
CA LYS A 166 -33.04 -15.82 -2.65
C LYS A 166 -33.00 -16.80 -1.48
N SER A 167 -33.68 -16.46 -0.39
CA SER A 167 -33.96 -17.41 0.69
C SER A 167 -35.11 -18.32 0.26
N ASN A 168 -34.80 -19.56 -0.10
CA ASN A 168 -35.82 -20.59 -0.23
C ASN A 168 -36.27 -20.97 1.19
N LYS A 169 -37.17 -20.18 1.77
CA LYS A 169 -37.86 -20.58 3.00
C LYS A 169 -38.68 -21.82 2.68
N ARG A 170 -38.21 -23.00 3.06
CA ARG A 170 -39.12 -24.15 3.22
C ARG A 170 -40.04 -23.82 4.39
N LYS A 171 -41.35 -23.83 4.14
CA LYS A 171 -42.32 -23.84 5.23
C LYS A 171 -42.07 -25.11 6.04
N PHE A 172 -42.08 -25.00 7.37
CA PHE A 172 -41.86 -26.13 8.27
C PHE A 172 -43.05 -27.10 8.32
N LEU A 173 -44.17 -26.74 7.69
CA LEU A 173 -45.37 -27.56 7.57
C LEU A 173 -45.94 -27.36 6.16
N ASP A 174 -46.39 -28.46 5.57
CA ASP A 174 -47.14 -28.50 4.31
C ASP A 174 -48.45 -27.70 4.39
#